data_AF-A0A7D7ZMA8-F1
#
_entry.id   AF-A0A7D7ZMA8-F1
#
_cell.length_a   1.000
_cell.length_b   1.000
_cell.length_c   1.000
_cell.angle_alpha   90.00
_cell.angle_beta   90.00
_cell.angle_gamma   90.00
#
_symmetry.space_group_name_H-M   'P 1'
#
loop_
_entity.id
_entity.type
_entity.pdbx_description
1 polymer ?
#
loop_
_entity_poly.entity_id
_entity_poly.type
_entity_poly.pdbx_seq_one_letter_code
_entity_poly.pdbx_strand_id
1 'polypeptide(L)' 'MELGEGADYSKFLGSISEGKVYLDPAAKVTVKETKKRCQFRVSHKDLPSLYKKFGTASVG' A
#
# COMPACT_ATOMS: atom_id res chain seq x y z
N MET A 1 15.03 6.60 -6.50
CA MET A 1 13.72 6.65 -5.80
C MET A 1 12.68 6.12 -6.77
N GLU A 2 11.58 5.55 -6.32
CA GLU A 2 10.47 5.21 -7.22
C GLU A 2 9.32 6.18 -7.01
N LEU A 3 8.64 6.53 -8.09
CA LEU A 3 7.50 7.44 -8.10
C LEU A 3 6.32 6.75 -8.77
N GLY A 4 5.19 6.74 -8.06
CA GLY A 4 3.90 6.32 -8.58
C GLY A 4 3.01 7.52 -8.86
N GLU A 5 2.42 7.61 -10.05
CA GLU A 5 1.52 8.69 -10.45
C GLU A 5 0.14 8.15 -10.85
N GLY A 6 -0.90 8.96 -10.59
CA GLY A 6 -2.26 8.64 -10.98
C GLY A 6 -2.86 7.48 -10.19
N ALA A 7 -2.60 7.43 -8.88
CA ALA A 7 -3.35 6.55 -7.99
C ALA A 7 -4.84 6.93 -8.01
N ASP A 8 -5.71 5.93 -8.07
CA ASP A 8 -7.16 6.12 -8.00
C ASP A 8 -7.85 5.01 -7.21
N TYR A 9 -9.09 5.28 -6.78
CA TYR A 9 -9.84 4.37 -5.93
C TYR A 9 -10.19 3.05 -6.64
N SER A 10 -10.45 3.08 -7.94
CA SER A 10 -10.77 1.88 -8.71
C SER A 10 -9.57 0.94 -8.83
N LYS A 11 -8.35 1.47 -9.01
CA LYS A 11 -7.10 0.70 -8.97
C LYS A 11 -6.84 0.07 -7.61
N PHE A 12 -7.13 0.81 -6.53
CA PHE A 12 -7.06 0.29 -5.18
C PHE A 12 -8.05 -0.88 -4.96
N LEU A 13 -9.32 -0.71 -5.33
CA LEU A 13 -10.33 -1.76 -5.24
C LEU A 13 -10.00 -2.98 -6.10
N GLY A 14 -9.53 -2.77 -7.33
CA GLY A 14 -9.04 -3.83 -8.20
C GLY A 14 -7.91 -4.61 -7.54
N SER A 15 -6.92 -3.90 -6.97
CA SER A 15 -5.81 -4.53 -6.27
C SER A 15 -6.23 -5.27 -4.99
N ILE A 16 -7.31 -4.83 -4.31
CA ILE A 16 -7.94 -5.61 -3.22
C ILE A 16 -8.57 -6.89 -3.78
N SER A 17 -9.39 -6.78 -4.84
CA SER A 17 -10.08 -7.94 -5.41
C SER A 17 -9.12 -9.01 -5.95
N GLU A 18 -7.94 -8.60 -6.40
CA GLU A 18 -6.87 -9.47 -6.86
C GLU A 18 -5.97 -10.00 -5.72
N GLY A 19 -6.23 -9.59 -4.47
CA GLY A 19 -5.47 -10.03 -3.30
C GLY A 19 -4.07 -9.40 -3.17
N LYS A 20 -3.75 -8.38 -3.98
CA LYS A 20 -2.47 -7.65 -3.92
C LYS A 20 -2.43 -6.67 -2.76
N VAL A 21 -3.57 -6.08 -2.43
CA VAL A 21 -3.78 -5.27 -1.23
C VAL A 21 -4.57 -6.08 -0.22
N TYR A 22 -4.10 -6.11 1.02
CA TYR A 22 -4.80 -6.76 2.13
C TYR A 22 -4.90 -5.84 3.34
N LEU A 23 -5.94 -6.05 4.14
CA LEU A 23 -6.09 -5.36 5.41
C LEU A 23 -5.25 -6.09 6.47
N ASP A 24 -4.34 -5.37 7.11
CA ASP A 24 -3.64 -5.80 8.30
C ASP A 24 -4.35 -5.23 9.55
N PRO A 25 -5.11 -6.07 10.29
CA PRO A 25 -5.78 -5.66 11.52
C PRO A 25 -4.83 -5.65 12.75
N ALA A 26 -3.50 -5.69 12.56
CA ALA A 26 -2.53 -5.82 13.63
C ALA A 26 -2.77 -4.88 14.82
N ALA A 27 -2.93 -5.47 16.00
CA ALA A 27 -2.79 -4.75 17.26
C ALA A 27 -1.30 -4.63 17.58
N LYS A 28 -0.76 -3.40 17.58
CA LYS A 28 0.59 -3.18 18.10
C LYS A 28 0.51 -3.08 19.61
N VAL A 29 0.86 -4.17 20.28
CA VAL A 29 1.02 -4.20 21.75
C VAL A 29 2.39 -3.66 22.08
N THR A 30 2.43 -2.66 22.96
CA THR A 30 3.65 -2.17 23.60
C THR A 30 3.51 -2.35 25.10
N VAL A 31 4.62 -2.24 25.86
CA VAL A 31 4.61 -2.38 27.33
C VAL A 31 3.64 -1.38 28.01
N LYS A 32 3.34 -0.25 27.36
CA LYS A 32 2.47 0.82 27.91
C LYS A 32 1.05 0.84 27.34
N GLU A 33 0.84 0.39 26.10
CA GLU A 33 -0.47 0.47 25.45
C GLU A 33 -0.63 -0.51 24.27
N THR A 34 -1.88 -0.89 23.99
CA THR A 34 -2.25 -1.59 22.76
C THR A 34 -2.87 -0.60 21.77
N LYS A 35 -2.19 -0.35 20.65
CA LYS A 35 -2.78 0.43 19.54
C LYS A 35 -3.40 -0.53 18.53
N LYS A 36 -4.73 -0.44 18.35
CA LYS A 36 -5.39 -1.04 17.20
C LYS A 36 -4.89 -0.34 15.94
N ARG A 37 -4.20 -1.06 15.05
CA ARG A 37 -3.86 -0.56 13.72
C ARG A 37 -4.77 -1.26 12.72
N CYS A 38 -5.30 -0.46 11.81
CA CYS A 38 -6.12 -0.90 10.70
C CYS A 38 -5.45 -0.31 9.47
N GLN A 39 -4.56 -1.07 8.82
CA GLN A 39 -3.74 -0.58 7.72
C GLN A 39 -3.88 -1.47 6.50
N PHE A 40 -4.07 -0.87 5.33
CA PHE A 40 -3.90 -1.59 4.08
C PHE A 40 -2.42 -1.77 3.77
N ARG A 41 -2.05 -2.97 3.34
CA ARG A 41 -0.69 -3.35 2.98
C ARG A 41 -0.67 -3.90 1.56
N VAL A 42 0.46 -3.71 0.89
CA VAL A 42 0.75 -4.20 -0.44
C VAL A 42 2.23 -4.59 -0.49
N SER A 43 2.55 -5.65 -1.22
CA SER A 43 3.96 -6.00 -1.44
C SER A 43 4.60 -4.98 -2.38
N HIS A 44 5.89 -4.71 -2.21
CA HIS A 44 6.61 -3.76 -3.05
C HIS A 44 6.53 -4.13 -4.55
N LYS A 45 6.59 -5.43 -4.89
CA LYS A 45 6.44 -5.93 -6.26
C LYS A 45 5.07 -5.62 -6.88
N ASP A 46 4.04 -5.41 -6.05
CA ASP A 46 2.67 -5.18 -6.48
C ASP A 46 2.31 -3.69 -6.45
N LEU A 47 3.18 -2.81 -5.91
CA LEU A 47 2.98 -1.35 -5.93
C LEU A 47 2.60 -0.80 -7.31
N PRO A 48 3.19 -1.24 -8.45
CA PRO A 48 2.82 -0.74 -9.75
C PRO A 48 1.32 -0.88 -10.08
N SER A 49 0.60 -1.86 -9.50
CA SER A 49 -0.82 -2.04 -9.77
C SER A 49 -1.69 -0.89 -9.26
N LEU A 50 -1.21 -0.15 -8.26
CA LEU A 50 -1.92 0.95 -7.63
C LEU A 50 -1.83 2.26 -8.42
N TYR A 51 -0.93 2.35 -9.40
CA TYR A 51 -0.65 3.59 -10.11
C TYR A 51 -0.93 3.45 -11.61
N LYS A 52 -1.12 4.58 -12.31
CA LYS A 52 -1.17 4.62 -13.77
C LYS A 52 0.24 4.57 -14.37
N LYS A 53 1.20 5.17 -13.68
CA LYS A 53 2.63 5.13 -14.01
C LYS A 53 3.41 4.83 -12.74
N PHE A 54 4.41 3.96 -12.83
CA PHE A 54 5.29 3.64 -11.73
C PHE A 54 6.70 3.42 -12.29
N GLY A 55 7.71 4.04 -11.69
CA GLY A 55 9.09 3.86 -12.14
C GLY A 55 10.10 4.68 -11.37
N THR A 56 11.36 4.54 -11.76
CA THR A 56 12.49 5.22 -11.12
C THR A 56 12.48 6.71 -11.43
N ALA A 57 12.50 7.53 -10.39
CA ALA A 57 12.75 8.96 -10.46
C ALA A 57 14.18 9.27 -9.99
N SER A 58 14.87 10.09 -10.78
CA SER A 58 16.14 10.73 -10.40
C SER A 58 15.84 11.98 -9.58
N VAL A 59 16.51 12.10 -8.43
CA VAL A 59 16.51 13.35 -7.65
C VAL A 59 17.60 14.22 -8.27
N GLY A 60 17.21 15.34 -8.88
CA GLY A 60 18.12 16.37 -9.36
C GLY A 60 18.64 17.24 -8.21
#